data_AF-A0A543E1B2-F1
#
_entry.id   AF-A0A543E1B2-F1
#
_cell.length_a   1.000
_cell.length_b   1.000
_cell.length_c   1.000
_cell.angle_alpha   90.00
_cell.angle_beta   90.00
_cell.angle_gamma   90.00
#
_symmetry.space_group_name_H-M   'P 1'
#
loop_
_entity.id
_entity.type
_entity.pdbx_description
1 polymer ?
#
loop_
_entity_poly.entity_id
_entity_poly.type
_entity_poly.pdbx_seq_one_letter_code
_entity_poly.pdbx_strand_id
1 'polypeptide(L)'
;MNRAPQPDEDPALRVARWCGGLAEVLADVGRRVAQLGEQVARDWPDPYGREWADRTAEVGGALRRESGAAQELAEAYARQAGQYGFPTAAPAGAGGVATRRTGARLAGTDADRVDDERGMRIAEMPPPPPPG
;
A
#
# COMPACT_ATOMS: atom_id res chain seq x y z
N MET A 1 5.10 -5.27 39.61
CA MET A 1 4.30 -5.91 38.53
C MET A 1 4.74 -5.27 37.22
N ASN A 2 5.75 -5.82 36.55
CA ASN A 2 6.29 -5.25 35.30
C ASN A 2 5.42 -5.74 34.12
N ARG A 3 4.66 -4.84 33.53
CA ARG A 3 3.93 -5.09 32.27
C ARG A 3 4.98 -5.15 31.17
N ALA A 4 5.12 -6.31 30.51
CA ALA A 4 6.01 -6.43 29.35
C ALA A 4 5.61 -5.37 28.30
N PRO A 5 6.58 -4.72 27.62
CA PRO A 5 6.26 -3.82 26.52
C PRO A 5 5.47 -4.62 25.48
N GLN A 6 4.26 -4.14 25.16
CA GLN A 6 3.48 -4.69 24.05
C GLN A 6 4.34 -4.56 22.79
N PRO A 7 4.45 -5.60 21.96
CA PRO A 7 5.17 -5.47 20.70
C PRO A 7 4.47 -4.38 19.88
N ASP A 8 5.25 -3.39 19.43
CA ASP A 8 4.77 -2.38 18.50
C ASP A 8 4.21 -3.12 17.26
N GLU A 9 2.95 -2.82 16.93
CA GLU A 9 2.29 -3.42 15.80
C GLU A 9 3.05 -3.12 14.50
N ASP A 10 3.30 -4.16 13.70
CA ASP A 10 3.96 -4.06 12.40
C ASP A 10 3.33 -2.91 11.57
N PRO A 11 4.12 -1.89 11.18
CA PRO A 11 3.60 -0.77 10.41
C PRO A 11 2.92 -1.20 9.11
N ALA A 12 3.35 -2.30 8.48
CA ALA A 12 2.73 -2.82 7.26
C ALA A 12 1.33 -3.39 7.55
N LEU A 13 1.12 -4.07 8.69
CA LEU A 13 -0.22 -4.53 9.10
C LEU A 13 -1.15 -3.35 9.39
N ARG A 14 -0.62 -2.30 10.00
CA ARG A 14 -1.39 -1.08 10.29
C ARG A 14 -1.87 -0.41 9.01
N VAL A 15 -0.99 -0.26 8.02
CA VAL A 15 -1.34 0.29 6.71
C VAL A 15 -2.32 -0.63 5.98
N ALA A 16 -2.11 -1.95 6.00
CA ALA A 16 -3.03 -2.90 5.39
C ALA A 16 -4.46 -2.76 5.94
N ARG A 17 -4.61 -2.66 7.27
CA ARG A 17 -5.93 -2.45 7.88
C ARG A 17 -6.54 -1.10 7.53
N TRP A 18 -5.73 -0.04 7.48
CA TRP A 18 -6.22 1.27 7.08
C TRP A 18 -6.72 1.26 5.63
N CYS A 19 -5.97 0.66 4.71
CA CYS A 19 -6.37 0.49 3.31
C CYS A 19 -7.64 -0.36 3.18
N GLY A 20 -7.75 -1.45 3.93
CA GLY A 20 -8.95 -2.30 3.94
C GLY A 20 -10.19 -1.53 4.45
N GLY A 21 -10.06 -0.78 5.54
CA GLY A 21 -11.13 0.08 6.04
C GLY A 21 -11.54 1.16 5.04
N LEU A 22 -10.58 1.77 4.33
CA LEU A 22 -10.87 2.71 3.26
C LEU A 22 -11.63 2.04 2.11
N ALA A 23 -11.21 0.84 1.70
CA ALA A 23 -11.88 0.08 0.64
C ALA A 23 -13.34 -0.21 1.00
N GLU A 24 -13.62 -0.61 2.25
CA GLU A 24 -14.97 -0.86 2.75
C GLU A 24 -15.84 0.41 2.71
N VAL A 25 -15.32 1.53 3.20
CA VAL A 25 -16.04 2.81 3.20
C VAL A 25 -16.35 3.26 1.77
N LEU A 26 -15.36 3.19 0.86
CA LEU A 26 -15.56 3.56 -0.55
C LEU A 26 -16.58 2.66 -1.25
N ALA A 27 -16.55 1.35 -0.99
CA ALA A 27 -17.53 0.41 -1.53
C ALA A 27 -18.95 0.70 -1.02
N ASP A 28 -19.08 1.01 0.28
CA ASP A 28 -20.37 1.33 0.88
C ASP A 28 -20.95 2.63 0.34
N VAL A 29 -20.15 3.70 0.30
CA VAL A 29 -20.56 4.99 -0.28
C VAL A 29 -20.91 4.82 -1.75
N GLY A 30 -20.10 4.09 -2.52
CA GLY A 30 -20.38 3.80 -3.93
C GLY A 30 -21.71 3.09 -4.17
N ARG A 31 -22.06 2.11 -3.32
CA ARG A 31 -23.38 1.46 -3.36
C ARG A 31 -24.51 2.43 -3.04
N ARG A 32 -24.38 3.23 -1.98
CA ARG A 32 -25.43 4.18 -1.56
C ARG A 32 -25.68 5.25 -2.62
N VAL A 33 -24.64 5.73 -3.29
CA VAL A 33 -24.76 6.70 -4.39
C VAL A 33 -25.50 6.07 -5.58
N ALA A 34 -25.17 4.83 -5.96
CA ALA A 34 -25.89 4.14 -7.03
C ALA A 34 -27.37 3.92 -6.69
N GLN A 35 -27.68 3.49 -5.47
CA GLN A 35 -29.06 3.33 -4.98
C GLN A 35 -29.83 4.65 -4.99
N LEU A 36 -29.17 5.76 -4.63
CA LEU A 36 -29.77 7.10 -4.70
C LEU A 36 -30.08 7.48 -6.15
N GLY A 37 -29.19 7.18 -7.10
CA GLY A 37 -29.44 7.38 -8.53
C GLY A 37 -30.68 6.62 -9.03
N GLU A 38 -30.80 5.34 -8.66
CA GLU A 38 -31.96 4.51 -8.99
C GLU A 38 -33.25 5.02 -8.33
N GLN A 39 -33.16 5.56 -7.11
CA GLN A 39 -34.29 6.20 -6.41
C GLN A 39 -34.74 7.47 -7.17
N VAL A 40 -33.79 8.33 -7.54
CA VAL A 40 -34.07 9.56 -8.30
C VAL A 40 -34.72 9.25 -9.66
N ALA A 41 -34.22 8.25 -10.40
CA ALA A 41 -34.83 7.85 -11.67
C ALA A 41 -36.28 7.33 -11.52
N ARG A 42 -36.60 6.69 -10.38
CA ARG A 42 -37.96 6.23 -10.09
C ARG A 42 -38.88 7.38 -9.71
N ASP A 43 -38.38 8.33 -8.91
CA ASP A 43 -39.17 9.44 -8.40
C ASP A 43 -39.38 10.54 -9.46
N TRP A 44 -38.44 10.68 -10.41
CA TRP A 44 -38.50 11.61 -11.55
C TRP A 44 -38.28 10.88 -12.89
N PRO A 45 -39.34 10.31 -13.51
CA PRO A 45 -39.22 9.51 -14.74
C PRO A 45 -38.99 10.33 -16.03
N ASP A 46 -38.59 11.59 -15.90
CA ASP A 46 -38.30 12.50 -17.00
C ASP A 46 -36.82 12.41 -17.46
N PRO A 47 -36.43 13.09 -18.56
CA PRO A 47 -35.04 13.08 -19.01
C PRO A 47 -34.02 13.61 -17.98
N TYR A 48 -34.41 14.53 -17.11
CA TYR A 48 -33.53 15.10 -16.09
C TYR A 48 -33.27 14.12 -14.95
N GLY A 49 -34.29 13.35 -14.54
CA GLY A 49 -34.10 12.26 -13.58
C GLY A 49 -33.20 11.14 -14.12
N ARG A 50 -33.29 10.83 -15.42
CA ARG A 50 -32.35 9.90 -16.08
C ARG A 50 -30.91 10.43 -16.08
N GLU A 51 -30.71 11.69 -16.44
CA GLU A 51 -29.38 12.31 -16.41
C GLU A 51 -28.75 12.28 -15.01
N TRP A 52 -29.55 12.51 -13.96
CA TRP A 52 -29.10 12.39 -12.58
C TRP A 52 -28.69 10.96 -12.21
N ALA A 53 -29.47 9.96 -12.64
CA ALA A 53 -29.15 8.56 -12.41
C ALA A 53 -27.86 8.14 -13.12
N ASP A 54 -27.63 8.61 -14.35
CA ASP A 54 -26.40 8.35 -15.10
C ASP A 54 -25.17 8.96 -14.38
N ARG A 55 -25.24 10.23 -13.99
CA ARG A 55 -24.14 10.90 -13.25
C ARG A 55 -23.85 10.24 -11.90
N THR A 56 -24.87 9.81 -11.17
CA THR A 56 -24.67 9.12 -9.89
C THR A 56 -24.12 7.70 -10.09
N ALA A 57 -24.52 7.00 -11.16
CA ALA A 57 -23.92 5.72 -11.54
C ALA A 57 -22.42 5.87 -11.88
N GLU A 58 -22.02 6.95 -12.57
CA GLU A 58 -20.61 7.26 -12.84
C GLU A 58 -19.80 7.45 -11.55
N VAL A 59 -20.33 8.24 -10.61
CA VAL A 59 -19.70 8.44 -9.29
C VAL A 59 -19.61 7.13 -8.51
N GLY A 60 -20.69 6.34 -8.47
CA GLY A 60 -20.69 5.03 -7.83
C GLY A 60 -19.68 4.06 -8.45
N GLY A 61 -19.54 4.09 -9.78
CA GLY A 61 -18.54 3.32 -10.52
C GLY A 61 -17.11 3.76 -10.22
N ALA A 62 -16.85 5.06 -10.10
CA ALA A 62 -15.55 5.60 -9.70
C ALA A 62 -15.17 5.16 -8.28
N LEU A 63 -16.08 5.32 -7.31
CA LEU A 63 -15.86 4.87 -5.93
C LEU A 63 -15.59 3.36 -5.83
N ARG A 64 -16.25 2.55 -6.65
CA ARG A 64 -16.00 1.10 -6.72
C ARG A 64 -14.59 0.79 -7.24
N ARG A 65 -14.10 1.51 -8.25
CA ARG A 65 -12.74 1.32 -8.76
C ARG A 65 -11.70 1.70 -7.69
N GLU A 66 -11.88 2.83 -7.03
CA GLU A 66 -10.99 3.28 -5.95
C GLU A 66 -11.00 2.33 -4.75
N SER A 67 -12.18 1.78 -4.41
CA SER A 67 -12.29 0.70 -3.41
C SER A 67 -11.47 -0.52 -3.80
N GLY A 68 -11.53 -0.96 -5.06
CA GLY A 68 -10.71 -2.05 -5.57
C GLY A 68 -9.21 -1.76 -5.46
N ALA A 69 -8.76 -0.56 -5.85
CA ALA A 69 -7.36 -0.15 -5.70
C ALA A 69 -6.91 -0.12 -4.24
N ALA A 70 -7.76 0.37 -3.32
CA ALA A 70 -7.47 0.36 -1.89
C ALA A 70 -7.37 -1.09 -1.33
N GLN A 71 -8.20 -2.01 -1.81
CA GLN A 71 -8.16 -3.42 -1.44
C GLN A 71 -6.86 -4.09 -1.94
N GLU A 72 -6.45 -3.83 -3.18
CA GLU A 72 -5.18 -4.33 -3.73
C GLU A 72 -3.98 -3.86 -2.90
N LEU A 73 -3.99 -2.58 -2.47
CA LEU A 73 -2.97 -2.04 -1.57
C LEU A 73 -2.99 -2.75 -0.21
N ALA A 74 -4.18 -2.97 0.37
CA ALA A 74 -4.32 -3.69 1.64
C ALA A 74 -3.69 -5.09 1.57
N GLU A 75 -3.97 -5.83 0.49
CA GLU A 75 -3.43 -7.16 0.25
C GLU A 75 -1.92 -7.15 -0.02
N ALA A 76 -1.40 -6.13 -0.70
CA ALA A 76 0.04 -5.95 -0.91
C ALA A 76 0.77 -5.74 0.42
N TYR A 77 0.26 -4.85 1.28
CA TYR A 77 0.87 -4.60 2.59
C TYR A 77 0.73 -5.78 3.56
N ALA A 78 -0.39 -6.49 3.53
CA ALA A 78 -0.57 -7.71 4.34
C ALA A 78 0.43 -8.81 3.95
N ARG A 79 0.67 -8.99 2.64
CA ARG A 79 1.71 -9.91 2.14
C ARG A 79 3.11 -9.49 2.58
N GLN A 80 3.42 -8.19 2.52
CA GLN A 80 4.71 -7.66 2.96
C GLN A 80 4.97 -7.95 4.45
N ALA A 81 3.98 -7.73 5.32
CA ALA A 81 4.10 -8.05 6.75
C ALA A 81 4.40 -9.55 6.99
N GLY A 82 3.76 -10.45 6.23
CA GLY A 82 4.00 -11.89 6.31
C GLY A 82 5.37 -12.33 5.78
N GLN A 83 5.96 -11.59 4.85
CA GLN A 83 7.26 -11.91 4.22
C GLN A 83 8.47 -11.42 5.04
N TYR A 84 8.31 -10.32 5.78
CA TYR A 84 9.37 -9.70 6.57
C TYR A 84 9.20 -9.85 8.07
N GLY A 85 8.33 -10.77 8.53
CA GLY A 85 8.16 -11.11 9.94
C GLY A 85 9.52 -11.37 10.59
N PHE A 86 10.06 -10.34 11.25
CA PHE A 86 11.32 -10.42 11.96
C PHE A 86 11.14 -11.46 13.06
N PRO A 87 12.10 -12.36 13.31
CA PRO A 87 12.04 -13.23 14.46
C PRO A 87 12.02 -12.35 15.71
N THR A 88 10.85 -12.25 16.33
CA THR A 88 10.70 -11.67 17.65
C THR A 88 11.36 -12.63 18.63
N ALA A 89 12.55 -12.24 19.08
CA ALA A 89 13.38 -12.89 20.08
C ALA A 89 13.72 -14.38 19.81
N ALA A 90 14.93 -14.62 19.32
CA ALA A 90 15.58 -15.91 19.54
C ALA A 90 15.69 -16.17 21.06
N PRO A 91 15.39 -17.38 21.57
CA PRO A 91 15.57 -17.69 22.98
C PRO A 91 17.05 -17.52 23.35
N ALA A 92 17.31 -16.81 24.44
CA ALA A 92 18.64 -16.67 25.01
C ALA A 92 19.13 -18.04 25.49
N GLY A 93 19.80 -18.77 24.61
CA GLY A 93 20.48 -20.03 24.86
C GLY A 93 21.88 -19.96 24.27
N ALA A 94 22.88 -20.11 25.14
CA ALA A 94 24.29 -19.87 24.88
C ALA A 94 24.89 -20.68 23.71
N GLY A 95 25.74 -20.05 22.91
CA GLY A 95 26.61 -20.72 21.95
C GLY A 95 26.99 -19.79 20.79
N GLY A 96 28.29 -19.53 20.62
CA GLY A 96 28.79 -18.50 19.72
C GLY A 96 28.62 -18.78 18.22
N VAL A 97 29.12 -17.81 17.45
CA VAL A 97 29.39 -17.76 15.99
C VAL A 97 28.42 -16.89 15.18
N ALA A 98 28.93 -15.71 14.85
CA ALA A 98 28.74 -14.91 13.64
C ALA A 98 27.37 -14.96 12.94
N THR A 99 26.68 -13.82 13.06
CA THR A 99 25.67 -13.28 12.15
C THR A 99 25.79 -13.76 10.70
N ARG A 100 24.80 -14.51 10.21
CA ARG A 100 24.45 -14.54 8.79
C ARG A 100 22.95 -14.33 8.64
N ARG A 101 22.58 -13.08 8.32
CA ARG A 101 21.28 -12.76 7.74
C ARG A 101 21.15 -13.56 6.44
N THR A 102 20.22 -14.50 6.40
CA THR A 102 19.89 -15.24 5.18
C THR A 102 18.57 -14.66 4.67
N GLY A 103 18.67 -13.63 3.83
CA GLY A 103 17.53 -13.13 3.05
C GLY A 103 17.26 -14.02 1.84
N ALA A 104 16.03 -13.99 1.33
CA ALA A 104 15.64 -14.72 0.12
C ALA A 104 16.54 -14.35 -1.07
N ARG A 105 17.09 -15.36 -1.75
CA ARG A 105 17.90 -15.17 -2.96
C ARG A 105 16.96 -15.08 -4.16
N LEU A 106 16.86 -13.89 -4.74
CA LEU A 106 16.28 -13.68 -6.05
C LEU A 106 17.22 -14.29 -7.10
N ALA A 107 16.65 -14.97 -8.10
CA ALA A 107 17.41 -15.63 -9.14
C ALA A 107 18.10 -14.60 -10.04
N GLY A 108 19.43 -14.52 -9.94
CA GLY A 108 20.33 -14.10 -11.01
C GLY A 108 20.28 -12.65 -11.48
N THR A 109 21.12 -11.82 -10.85
CA THR A 109 22.01 -10.84 -11.51
C THR A 109 23.16 -10.61 -10.54
N ASP A 110 24.37 -11.12 -10.83
CA ASP A 110 25.54 -10.93 -9.97
C ASP A 110 25.82 -9.43 -9.80
N ALA A 111 25.53 -8.92 -8.61
CA ALA A 111 25.84 -7.56 -8.20
C ALA A 111 26.75 -7.66 -6.97
N ASP A 112 28.03 -7.34 -7.15
CA ASP A 112 28.97 -7.17 -6.06
C ASP A 112 28.61 -5.92 -5.26
N ARG A 113 28.72 -6.00 -3.93
CA ARG A 113 28.61 -4.82 -3.07
C ARG A 113 29.79 -3.90 -3.34
N VAL A 114 29.50 -2.64 -3.65
CA VAL A 114 30.51 -1.57 -3.72
C VAL A 114 31.10 -1.36 -2.34
N ASP A 115 32.41 -1.20 -2.29
CA ASP A 115 33.19 -0.90 -1.09
C ASP A 115 32.81 0.49 -0.53
N ASP A 116 32.22 0.50 0.66
CA ASP A 116 31.75 1.69 1.36
C ASP A 116 32.91 2.63 1.78
N GLU A 117 34.16 2.14 1.82
CA GLU A 117 35.33 2.97 2.16
C GLU A 117 35.83 3.80 0.97
N ARG A 118 35.50 3.42 -0.27
CA ARG A 118 35.93 4.16 -1.48
C ARG A 118 34.85 4.98 -2.14
N GLY A 119 33.57 4.63 -1.97
CA GLY A 119 32.41 5.38 -2.49
C GLY A 119 32.36 5.47 -4.04
N MET A 120 31.16 5.44 -4.62
CA MET A 120 30.99 5.69 -6.05
C MET A 120 30.99 7.20 -6.33
N ARG A 121 31.94 7.69 -7.13
CA ARG A 121 31.87 9.05 -7.70
C ARG A 121 30.94 9.05 -8.91
N ILE A 122 29.85 9.80 -8.82
CA ILE A 122 29.00 10.11 -9.97
C ILE A 122 29.75 11.14 -10.82
N ALA A 123 29.83 10.91 -12.13
CA ALA A 123 30.44 11.88 -13.05
C ALA A 123 29.61 13.17 -13.05
N GLU A 124 30.22 14.29 -12.66
CA GLU A 124 29.59 15.61 -12.76
C GLU A 124 29.58 16.08 -14.21
N MET A 125 28.41 16.52 -14.68
CA MET A 125 28.25 17.11 -16.00
C MET A 125 28.84 18.53 -16.01
N PRO A 126 29.60 18.93 -17.05
CA PRO A 126 30.13 20.29 -17.14
C PRO A 126 29.00 21.33 -17.19
N PRO A 127 29.20 22.53 -16.61
CA PRO A 127 28.18 23.56 -16.58
C PRO A 127 27.85 24.05 -18.00
N PRO A 128 26.58 24.45 -18.26
CA PRO A 128 26.17 24.93 -19.57
C PRO A 128 26.93 26.23 -19.94
N PRO A 129 27.21 26.47 -21.23
CA PRO A 129 27.87 27.69 -21.66
C PRO A 129 27.01 28.93 -21.39
N PRO A 130 27.63 30.10 -21.16
CA PRO A 130 26.89 31.32 -20.86
C PRO A 130 26.02 31.76 -22.05
N PRO A 131 24.89 32.46 -21.80
CA PRO A 131 24.05 32.99 -22.86
C PRO A 131 24.81 34.08 -23.63
N GLY A 132 24.78 33.98 -24.96
CA GLY A 132 25.27 35.01 -25.88
C GLY A 132 24.27 36.11 -26.14
#